data_AF-A0A2N6B147-F1
#
_entry.id   AF-A0A2N6B147-F1
#
_cell.length_a   1.000
_cell.length_b   1.000
_cell.length_c   1.000
_cell.angle_alpha   90.00
_cell.angle_beta   90.00
_cell.angle_gamma   90.00
#
_symmetry.space_group_name_H-M   'P 1'
#
loop_
_entity.id
_entity.type
_entity.pdbx_description
1 polymer ?
#
loop_
_entity_poly.entity_id
_entity_poly.type
_entity_poly.pdbx_seq_one_letter_code
_entity_poly.pdbx_strand_id
1 'polypeptide(L)'
;MDRHRQLHYLGEILHPGNLGQEKNFFTYLSQVLEEDKEAFLPKNRLHVLDKFVDTMREDGVTPILDVKYSSIHHLYGDWQSPLSRPQILNHAEGRVVPIIHLTRKNHAKTFVSGRLAETNAVWHTNDKSAAQIRSIEINPAQLLRFIRNSVRESKLVQKWLAGHPRVVTFDYSDMLDPQGRLTDTICEKLSTTLGIESFVEKQPSFVKQAPDSLKESIKNYDEVADHLSDTSFRWMLK
;
A
#
# COMPACT_ATOMS: atom_id res chain seq x y z
N MET A 1 -6.36 -10.10 -6.92
CA MET A 1 -7.42 -9.08 -6.91
C MET A 1 -7.81 -8.76 -8.34
N ASP A 2 -6.84 -8.27 -9.11
CA ASP A 2 -6.77 -8.22 -10.57
C ASP A 2 -7.32 -9.43 -11.36
N ARG A 3 -7.26 -10.65 -10.82
CA ARG A 3 -7.79 -11.87 -11.48
C ARG A 3 -9.22 -12.26 -11.08
N HIS A 4 -9.86 -11.53 -10.18
CA HIS A 4 -11.20 -11.89 -9.69
C HIS A 4 -12.30 -11.25 -10.54
N ARG A 5 -13.25 -12.05 -11.05
CA ARG A 5 -14.28 -11.59 -12.01
C ARG A 5 -15.17 -10.44 -11.52
N GLN A 6 -15.38 -10.34 -10.20
CA GLN A 6 -16.19 -9.30 -9.58
C GLN A 6 -15.38 -8.09 -9.11
N LEU A 7 -14.07 -8.04 -9.38
CA LEU A 7 -13.19 -6.96 -8.92
C LEU A 7 -12.44 -6.32 -10.08
N HIS A 8 -12.31 -5.00 -10.05
CA HIS A 8 -11.47 -4.26 -10.98
C HIS A 8 -10.38 -3.54 -10.22
N TYR A 9 -9.15 -4.04 -10.31
CA TYR A 9 -8.02 -3.40 -9.66
C TYR A 9 -7.59 -2.15 -10.43
N LEU A 10 -7.71 -1.00 -9.79
CA LEU A 10 -7.36 0.30 -10.38
C LEU A 10 -5.89 0.68 -10.17
N GLY A 11 -5.19 -0.02 -9.27
CA GLY A 11 -3.80 0.29 -8.94
C GLY A 11 -3.66 1.47 -7.98
N GLU A 12 -2.46 2.04 -7.94
CA GLU A 12 -2.11 3.19 -7.10
C GLU A 12 -2.64 4.49 -7.71
N ILE A 13 -3.96 4.70 -7.58
CA ILE A 13 -4.66 5.81 -8.24
C ILE A 13 -4.15 7.20 -7.80
N LEU A 14 -3.54 7.28 -6.60
CA LEU A 14 -3.00 8.51 -6.01
C LEU A 14 -1.47 8.60 -6.15
N HIS A 15 -0.84 7.80 -7.02
CA HIS A 15 0.60 7.91 -7.26
C HIS A 15 0.88 8.93 -8.37
N PRO A 16 1.62 10.03 -8.13
CA PRO A 16 1.85 11.07 -9.14
C PRO A 16 2.67 10.59 -10.34
N GLY A 17 3.52 9.56 -10.15
CA GLY A 17 4.25 8.93 -11.26
C GLY A 17 3.36 8.21 -12.29
N ASN A 18 2.06 8.04 -12.01
CA ASN A 18 1.09 7.44 -12.94
C ASN A 18 0.29 8.50 -13.71
N LEU A 19 0.71 9.78 -13.69
CA LEU A 19 0.05 10.84 -14.45
C LEU A 19 0.04 10.52 -15.96
N GLY A 20 -1.10 10.74 -16.61
CA GLY A 20 -1.37 10.38 -18.00
C GLY A 20 -1.97 8.99 -18.18
N GLN A 21 -2.00 8.15 -17.13
CA GLN A 21 -2.68 6.85 -17.18
C GLN A 21 -4.18 7.02 -16.91
N GLU A 22 -5.00 6.26 -17.62
CA GLU A 22 -6.47 6.28 -17.52
C GLU A 22 -6.98 6.06 -16.09
N LYS A 23 -6.37 5.13 -15.35
CA LYS A 23 -6.79 4.74 -13.99
C LYS A 23 -6.20 5.63 -12.90
N ASN A 24 -5.58 6.76 -13.25
CA ASN A 24 -4.96 7.66 -12.28
C ASN A 24 -5.89 8.83 -11.93
N PHE A 25 -6.11 9.06 -10.63
CA PHE A 25 -7.00 10.11 -10.13
C PHE A 25 -6.56 11.52 -10.54
N PHE A 26 -5.25 11.79 -10.58
CA PHE A 26 -4.76 13.13 -10.96
C PHE A 26 -4.92 13.41 -12.45
N THR A 27 -4.89 12.36 -13.28
CA THR A 27 -5.19 12.48 -14.71
C THR A 27 -6.65 12.85 -14.92
N TYR A 28 -7.57 12.13 -14.27
CA TYR A 28 -9.00 12.46 -14.27
C TYR A 28 -9.27 13.86 -13.74
N LEU A 29 -8.67 14.21 -12.59
CA LEU A 29 -8.81 15.54 -12.01
C LEU A 29 -8.37 16.64 -12.99
N SER A 30 -7.24 16.45 -13.70
CA SER A 30 -6.76 17.43 -14.68
C SER A 30 -7.80 17.70 -15.77
N GLN A 31 -8.49 16.66 -16.24
CA GLN A 31 -9.55 16.78 -17.25
C GLN A 31 -10.77 17.52 -16.69
N VAL A 32 -11.20 17.18 -15.47
CA VAL A 32 -12.33 17.88 -14.81
C VAL A 32 -12.04 19.38 -14.64
N LEU A 33 -10.78 19.75 -14.38
CA LEU A 33 -10.39 21.15 -14.20
C LEU A 33 -10.49 22.02 -15.46
N GLU A 34 -10.57 21.41 -16.66
CA GLU A 34 -10.81 22.13 -17.91
C GLU A 34 -12.23 22.72 -17.94
N GLU A 35 -13.18 22.06 -17.27
CA GLU A 35 -14.60 22.43 -17.25
C GLU A 35 -15.03 23.06 -15.92
N ASP A 36 -14.51 22.57 -14.79
CA ASP A 36 -14.87 22.99 -13.43
C ASP A 36 -13.62 23.30 -12.60
N LYS A 37 -13.25 24.59 -12.55
CA LYS A 37 -12.10 25.05 -11.76
C LYS A 37 -12.30 24.90 -10.26
N GLU A 38 -13.54 24.84 -9.77
CA GLU A 38 -13.80 24.64 -8.34
C GLU A 38 -13.46 23.21 -7.89
N ALA A 39 -13.37 22.25 -8.80
CA ALA A 39 -12.92 20.89 -8.51
C ALA A 39 -11.50 20.84 -7.91
N PHE A 40 -10.70 21.91 -8.06
CA PHE A 40 -9.38 22.03 -7.43
C PHE A 40 -9.46 22.28 -5.92
N LEU A 41 -10.56 22.87 -5.44
CA LEU A 41 -10.69 23.27 -4.04
C LEU A 41 -10.68 22.04 -3.12
N PRO A 42 -9.94 22.07 -1.98
CA PRO A 42 -9.81 20.90 -1.11
C PRO A 42 -11.15 20.30 -0.66
N LYS A 43 -12.15 21.14 -0.32
CA LYS A 43 -13.52 20.70 0.00
C LYS A 43 -14.19 19.82 -1.07
N ASN A 44 -13.80 19.93 -2.33
CA ASN A 44 -14.41 19.20 -3.45
C ASN A 44 -13.68 17.90 -3.79
N ARG A 45 -12.52 17.59 -3.16
CA ARG A 45 -11.66 16.45 -3.54
C ARG A 45 -12.35 15.09 -3.44
N LEU A 46 -13.12 14.86 -2.38
CA LEU A 46 -13.85 13.60 -2.20
C LEU A 46 -15.00 13.45 -3.19
N HIS A 47 -15.67 14.55 -3.54
CA HIS A 47 -16.70 14.54 -4.59
C HIS A 47 -16.10 14.20 -5.96
N VAL A 48 -14.94 14.77 -6.29
CA VAL A 48 -14.23 14.43 -7.53
C VAL A 48 -13.76 12.97 -7.51
N LEU A 49 -13.31 12.45 -6.35
CA LEU A 49 -12.96 11.04 -6.21
C LEU A 49 -14.16 10.13 -6.45
N ASP A 50 -15.34 10.47 -5.93
CA ASP A 50 -16.55 9.68 -6.16
C ASP A 50 -16.88 9.62 -7.64
N LYS A 51 -16.86 10.77 -8.34
CA LYS A 51 -17.07 10.81 -9.79
C LYS A 51 -16.04 9.96 -10.54
N PHE A 52 -14.77 10.05 -10.17
CA PHE A 52 -13.71 9.20 -10.74
C PHE A 52 -14.02 7.71 -10.56
N VAL A 53 -14.39 7.29 -9.35
CA VAL A 53 -14.74 5.88 -9.07
C VAL A 53 -16.00 5.47 -9.85
N ASP A 54 -16.98 6.35 -9.98
CA ASP A 54 -18.20 6.08 -10.76
C ASP A 54 -17.87 5.91 -12.26
N THR A 55 -16.93 6.68 -12.83
CA THR A 55 -16.48 6.47 -14.22
C THR A 55 -15.74 5.15 -14.44
N MET A 56 -15.19 4.56 -13.38
CA MET A 56 -14.50 3.27 -13.41
C MET A 56 -15.41 2.09 -13.05
N ARG A 57 -16.69 2.34 -12.76
CA ARG A 57 -17.62 1.30 -12.34
C ARG A 57 -18.17 0.56 -13.56
N GLU A 58 -18.10 -0.76 -13.50
CA GLU A 58 -18.75 -1.67 -14.43
C GLU A 58 -19.82 -2.48 -13.68
N ASP A 59 -20.90 -2.86 -14.37
CA ASP A 59 -22.00 -3.60 -13.76
C ASP A 59 -21.52 -4.95 -13.20
N GLY A 60 -21.80 -5.18 -11.91
CA GLY A 60 -21.38 -6.40 -11.21
C GLY A 60 -19.90 -6.45 -10.83
N VAL A 61 -19.13 -5.39 -11.05
CA VAL A 61 -17.70 -5.31 -10.74
C VAL A 61 -17.41 -4.19 -9.74
N THR A 62 -16.69 -4.53 -8.68
CA THR A 62 -16.29 -3.58 -7.64
C THR A 62 -14.89 -3.02 -7.92
N PRO A 63 -14.72 -1.69 -8.08
CA PRO A 63 -13.41 -1.09 -8.21
C PRO A 63 -12.61 -1.20 -6.91
N ILE A 64 -11.34 -1.57 -7.01
CA ILE A 64 -10.39 -1.68 -5.90
C ILE A 64 -9.30 -0.62 -6.05
N LEU A 65 -9.26 0.29 -5.08
CA LEU A 65 -8.30 1.39 -5.01
C LEU A 65 -7.13 0.98 -4.12
N ASP A 66 -5.89 1.00 -4.63
CA ASP A 66 -4.69 0.87 -3.78
C ASP A 66 -4.25 2.26 -3.31
N VAL A 67 -4.28 2.47 -1.99
CA VAL A 67 -3.91 3.72 -1.36
C VAL A 67 -2.82 3.47 -0.33
N LYS A 68 -1.63 4.04 -0.57
CA LYS A 68 -0.54 4.03 0.41
C LYS A 68 -0.78 5.04 1.51
N TYR A 69 -0.23 4.80 2.71
CA TYR A 69 -0.28 5.75 3.82
C TYR A 69 0.25 7.12 3.44
N SER A 70 1.37 7.15 2.70
CA SER A 70 1.96 8.38 2.20
C SER A 70 1.09 9.14 1.21
N SER A 71 0.01 8.56 0.68
CA SER A 71 -0.86 9.17 -0.32
C SER A 71 -2.22 9.61 0.23
N ILE A 72 -2.58 9.26 1.47
CA ILE A 72 -3.88 9.62 2.07
C ILE A 72 -4.07 11.14 2.22
N HIS A 73 -2.97 11.89 2.23
CA HIS A 73 -2.97 13.34 2.35
C HIS A 73 -3.44 14.07 1.08
N HIS A 74 -3.51 13.39 -0.07
CA HIS A 74 -3.98 14.00 -1.32
C HIS A 74 -5.48 14.31 -1.32
N LEU A 75 -6.24 13.70 -0.40
CA LEU A 75 -7.69 13.84 -0.29
C LEU A 75 -8.07 14.56 1.01
N TYR A 76 -7.24 15.50 1.39
CA TYR A 76 -7.41 16.37 2.53
C TYR A 76 -8.34 17.53 2.19
N GLY A 77 -9.18 17.92 3.15
CA GLY A 77 -10.09 19.05 3.02
C GLY A 77 -9.40 20.37 3.35
N ASP A 78 -10.17 21.45 3.47
CA ASP A 78 -9.65 22.81 3.59
C ASP A 78 -8.72 22.99 4.81
N TRP A 79 -9.29 23.15 6.00
CA TRP A 79 -8.54 23.41 7.24
C TRP A 79 -8.65 22.19 8.16
N GLN A 80 -7.52 21.55 8.45
CA GLN A 80 -7.49 20.41 9.38
C GLN A 80 -6.19 20.34 10.16
N SER A 81 -6.25 19.69 11.32
CA SER A 81 -5.07 19.41 12.12
C SER A 81 -4.17 18.37 11.41
N PRO A 82 -2.84 18.49 11.49
CA PRO A 82 -1.91 17.44 11.06
C PRO A 82 -2.14 16.09 11.73
N LEU A 83 -2.82 16.07 12.88
CA LEU A 83 -3.15 14.85 13.63
C LEU A 83 -4.58 14.34 13.37
N SER A 84 -5.37 15.07 12.56
CA SER A 84 -6.73 14.66 12.22
C SER A 84 -6.72 13.36 11.42
N ARG A 85 -7.77 12.55 11.61
CA ARG A 85 -8.03 11.39 10.76
C ARG A 85 -8.23 11.86 9.30
N PRO A 86 -7.53 11.26 8.32
CA PRO A 86 -7.68 11.57 6.91
C PRO A 86 -9.14 11.53 6.44
N GLN A 87 -9.56 12.52 5.65
CA GLN A 87 -10.96 12.60 5.20
C GLN A 87 -11.38 11.39 4.35
N ILE A 88 -10.47 10.79 3.57
CA ILE A 88 -10.76 9.54 2.85
C ILE A 88 -11.21 8.41 3.80
N LEU A 89 -10.66 8.33 5.01
CA LEU A 89 -11.08 7.30 5.99
C LEU A 89 -12.43 7.64 6.63
N ASN A 90 -12.73 8.93 6.84
CA ASN A 90 -14.06 9.35 7.31
C ASN A 90 -15.12 9.12 6.23
N HIS A 91 -14.77 9.38 4.96
CA HIS A 91 -15.62 9.13 3.81
C HIS A 91 -15.94 7.65 3.63
N ALA A 92 -14.91 6.80 3.71
CA ALA A 92 -15.06 5.35 3.68
C ALA A 92 -15.98 4.85 4.80
N GLU A 93 -15.81 5.35 6.02
CA GLU A 93 -16.65 5.01 7.17
C GLU A 93 -18.11 5.43 6.98
N GLY A 94 -18.36 6.68 6.58
CA GLY A 94 -19.72 7.19 6.35
C GLY A 94 -20.48 6.46 5.25
N ARG A 95 -19.76 5.81 4.32
CA ARG A 95 -20.31 5.00 3.23
C ARG A 95 -20.20 3.50 3.45
N VAL A 96 -19.66 3.08 4.60
CA VAL A 96 -19.45 1.65 4.94
C VAL A 96 -18.63 0.92 3.85
N VAL A 97 -17.64 1.60 3.28
CA VAL A 97 -16.78 1.05 2.22
C VAL A 97 -15.87 -0.03 2.79
N PRO A 98 -15.80 -1.23 2.21
CA PRO A 98 -14.84 -2.25 2.63
C PRO A 98 -13.40 -1.76 2.57
N ILE A 99 -12.62 -1.98 3.64
CA ILE A 99 -11.20 -1.65 3.69
C ILE A 99 -10.40 -2.92 3.92
N ILE A 100 -9.45 -3.17 3.03
CA ILE A 100 -8.39 -4.16 3.21
C ILE A 100 -7.14 -3.42 3.65
N HIS A 101 -6.77 -3.62 4.91
CA HIS A 101 -5.62 -2.99 5.51
C HIS A 101 -4.44 -3.98 5.47
N LEU A 102 -3.60 -3.83 4.45
CA LEU A 102 -2.42 -4.65 4.25
C LEU A 102 -1.20 -4.04 4.96
N THR A 103 -0.58 -4.80 5.85
CA THR A 103 0.56 -4.37 6.66
C THR A 103 1.79 -5.24 6.42
N ARG A 104 2.95 -4.73 6.82
CA ARG A 104 4.21 -5.49 6.86
C ARG A 104 4.96 -5.14 8.13
N LYS A 105 4.94 -6.05 9.11
CA LYS A 105 5.59 -5.87 10.41
C LYS A 105 7.10 -5.64 10.31
N ASN A 106 7.78 -6.29 9.36
CA ASN A 106 9.23 -6.14 9.18
C ASN A 106 9.57 -4.92 8.31
N HIS A 107 9.72 -3.77 8.97
CA HIS A 107 10.07 -2.50 8.30
C HIS A 107 11.53 -2.45 7.83
N ALA A 108 12.44 -3.23 8.41
CA ALA A 108 13.81 -3.32 7.91
C ALA A 108 13.84 -3.93 6.50
N LYS A 109 13.11 -5.04 6.27
CA LYS A 109 12.93 -5.63 4.93
C LYS A 109 12.26 -4.66 3.95
N THR A 110 11.37 -3.79 4.44
CA THR A 110 10.75 -2.76 3.60
C THR A 110 11.75 -1.69 3.18
N PHE A 111 12.54 -1.18 4.14
CA PHE A 111 13.58 -0.19 3.87
C PHE A 111 14.61 -0.71 2.87
N VAL A 112 15.17 -1.91 3.10
CA VAL A 112 16.20 -2.50 2.23
C VAL A 112 15.65 -2.75 0.83
N SER A 113 14.43 -3.29 0.72
CA SER A 113 13.78 -3.50 -0.57
C SER A 113 13.57 -2.20 -1.35
N GLY A 114 13.15 -1.12 -0.68
CA GLY A 114 12.98 0.19 -1.31
C GLY A 114 14.31 0.76 -1.81
N ARG A 115 15.37 0.70 -0.99
CA ARG A 115 16.70 1.18 -1.39
C ARG A 115 17.29 0.35 -2.53
N LEU A 116 17.07 -0.96 -2.56
CA LEU A 116 17.49 -1.81 -3.68
C LEU A 116 16.72 -1.44 -4.97
N ALA A 117 15.41 -1.19 -4.88
CA ALA A 117 14.61 -0.78 -6.03
C ALA A 117 15.04 0.59 -6.58
N GLU A 118 15.29 1.56 -5.70
CA GLU A 118 15.84 2.88 -6.06
C GLU A 118 17.19 2.74 -6.77
N THR A 119 18.08 1.91 -6.24
CA THR A 119 19.44 1.75 -6.79
C THR A 119 19.42 1.02 -8.14
N ASN A 120 18.51 0.05 -8.31
CA ASN A 120 18.36 -0.67 -9.58
C ASN A 120 17.49 0.07 -10.60
N ALA A 121 16.82 1.18 -10.22
CA ALA A 121 15.77 1.83 -10.99
C ALA A 121 14.62 0.89 -11.42
N VAL A 122 14.40 -0.19 -10.67
CA VAL A 122 13.41 -1.23 -10.97
C VAL A 122 12.56 -1.50 -9.73
N TRP A 123 11.28 -1.15 -9.81
CA TRP A 123 10.31 -1.29 -8.72
C TRP A 123 9.45 -2.55 -8.87
N HIS A 124 9.14 -2.92 -10.12
CA HIS A 124 8.37 -4.11 -10.50
C HIS A 124 8.89 -4.66 -11.84
N THR A 125 9.21 -5.95 -11.88
CA THR A 125 9.63 -6.72 -13.06
C THR A 125 9.30 -8.19 -12.81
N ASN A 126 8.93 -8.89 -13.89
CA ASN A 126 8.70 -10.33 -13.89
C ASN A 126 10.01 -11.10 -14.15
N ASP A 127 11.11 -10.40 -14.41
CA ASP A 127 12.41 -11.00 -14.72
C ASP A 127 13.41 -10.76 -13.59
N LYS A 128 13.80 -11.84 -12.89
CA LYS A 128 14.80 -11.78 -11.82
C LYS A 128 16.19 -11.35 -12.31
N SER A 129 16.47 -11.43 -13.61
CA SER A 129 17.77 -11.06 -14.18
C SER A 129 17.96 -9.54 -14.33
N ALA A 130 16.88 -8.74 -14.22
CA ALA A 130 16.97 -7.29 -14.37
C ALA A 130 17.62 -6.58 -13.17
N ALA A 131 17.74 -7.25 -12.01
CA ALA A 131 18.38 -6.69 -10.83
C ALA A 131 19.91 -6.83 -10.91
N GLN A 132 20.60 -5.73 -11.19
CA GLN A 132 22.06 -5.70 -11.29
C GLN A 132 22.74 -5.62 -9.92
N ILE A 133 22.13 -4.92 -8.97
CA ILE A 133 22.66 -4.69 -7.62
C ILE A 133 21.87 -5.53 -6.62
N ARG A 134 22.57 -6.50 -6.01
CA ARG A 134 21.99 -7.43 -5.03
C ARG A 134 22.20 -7.00 -3.58
N SER A 135 23.14 -6.09 -3.32
CA SER A 135 23.45 -5.62 -1.97
C SER A 135 23.82 -4.15 -1.96
N ILE A 136 23.48 -3.48 -0.86
CA ILE A 136 23.69 -2.04 -0.64
C ILE A 136 24.28 -1.79 0.75
N GLU A 137 24.99 -0.68 0.88
CA GLU A 137 25.41 -0.18 2.19
C GLU A 137 24.28 0.62 2.82
N ILE A 138 24.05 0.43 4.12
CA ILE A 138 22.95 1.06 4.84
C ILE A 138 23.50 1.87 6.00
N ASN A 139 23.08 3.13 6.09
CA ASN A 139 23.31 3.93 7.28
C ASN A 139 22.41 3.43 8.44
N PRO A 140 22.97 2.90 9.55
CA PRO A 140 22.17 2.29 10.61
C PRO A 140 21.21 3.28 11.30
N ALA A 141 21.63 4.53 11.47
CA ALA A 141 20.82 5.57 12.10
C ALA A 141 19.61 5.97 11.22
N GLN A 142 19.79 6.00 9.89
CA GLN A 142 18.70 6.22 8.95
C GLN A 142 17.67 5.08 9.00
N LEU A 143 18.15 3.83 8.99
CA LEU A 143 17.30 2.64 9.10
C LEU A 143 16.49 2.65 10.41
N LEU A 144 17.14 2.90 11.54
CA LEU A 144 16.46 2.95 12.84
C LEU A 144 15.39 4.06 12.90
N ARG A 145 15.70 5.24 12.35
CA ARG A 145 14.73 6.34 12.24
C ARG A 145 13.54 5.95 11.36
N PHE A 146 13.80 5.32 10.22
CA PHE A 146 12.76 4.80 9.34
C PHE A 146 11.85 3.81 10.08
N ILE A 147 12.41 2.78 10.71
CA ILE A 147 11.65 1.77 11.47
C ILE A 147 10.76 2.44 12.53
N ARG A 148 11.32 3.36 13.33
CA ARG A 148 10.57 4.08 14.37
C ARG A 148 9.39 4.85 13.77
N ASN A 149 9.59 5.53 12.65
CA ASN A 149 8.54 6.29 11.98
C ASN A 149 7.47 5.36 11.38
N SER A 150 7.85 4.30 10.67
CA SER A 150 6.91 3.34 10.09
C SER A 150 6.06 2.63 11.15
N VAL A 151 6.63 2.30 12.32
CA VAL A 151 5.88 1.73 13.44
C VAL A 151 4.86 2.74 13.99
N ARG A 152 5.24 4.01 14.14
CA ARG A 152 4.33 5.06 14.61
C ARG A 152 3.19 5.32 13.62
N GLU A 153 3.53 5.42 12.34
CA GLU A 153 2.57 5.58 11.25
C GLU A 153 1.57 4.42 11.21
N SER A 154 2.07 3.17 11.24
CA SER A 154 1.22 1.98 11.24
C SER A 154 0.27 1.93 12.44
N LYS A 155 0.75 2.29 13.64
CA LYS A 155 -0.09 2.38 14.84
C LYS A 155 -1.14 3.48 14.73
N LEU A 156 -0.79 4.62 14.14
CA LEU A 156 -1.72 5.73 13.93
C LEU A 156 -2.84 5.35 12.97
N VAL A 157 -2.51 4.73 11.84
CA VAL A 157 -3.51 4.25 10.88
C VAL A 157 -4.37 3.14 11.48
N GLN A 158 -3.77 2.20 12.21
CA GLN A 158 -4.53 1.18 12.92
C GLN A 158 -5.53 1.80 13.90
N LYS A 159 -5.13 2.85 14.64
CA LYS A 159 -6.03 3.59 15.54
C LYS A 159 -7.17 4.25 14.76
N TRP A 160 -6.90 4.86 13.61
CA TRP A 160 -7.95 5.45 12.77
C TRP A 160 -8.93 4.43 12.21
N LEU A 161 -8.48 3.20 11.95
CA LEU A 161 -9.33 2.13 11.40
C LEU A 161 -10.12 1.34 12.45
N ALA A 162 -9.76 1.45 13.75
CA ALA A 162 -10.34 0.63 14.81
C ALA A 162 -11.87 0.76 14.99
N GLY A 163 -12.49 1.84 14.51
CA GLY A 163 -13.94 2.06 14.56
C GLY A 163 -14.69 1.70 13.27
N HIS A 164 -13.99 1.33 12.20
CA HIS A 164 -14.61 1.15 10.89
C HIS A 164 -15.30 -0.23 10.79
N PRO A 165 -16.60 -0.31 10.43
CA PRO A 165 -17.39 -1.55 10.52
C PRO A 165 -16.97 -2.65 9.54
N ARG A 166 -16.36 -2.30 8.40
CA ARG A 166 -15.89 -3.25 7.37
C ARG A 166 -14.39 -3.15 7.09
N VAL A 167 -13.56 -3.39 8.11
CA VAL A 167 -12.09 -3.49 7.95
C VAL A 167 -11.65 -4.93 8.15
N VAL A 168 -10.75 -5.40 7.29
CA VAL A 168 -9.91 -6.57 7.57
C VAL A 168 -8.43 -6.19 7.48
N THR A 169 -7.64 -6.64 8.45
CA THR A 169 -6.20 -6.40 8.48
C THR A 169 -5.43 -7.69 8.23
N PHE A 170 -4.44 -7.64 7.33
CA PHE A 170 -3.52 -8.74 7.07
C PHE A 170 -2.09 -8.27 7.25
N ASP A 171 -1.22 -9.14 7.78
CA ASP A 171 0.20 -8.98 7.56
C ASP A 171 0.60 -9.77 6.32
N TYR A 172 1.35 -9.13 5.44
CA TYR A 172 1.83 -9.74 4.21
C TYR A 172 2.58 -11.07 4.44
N SER A 173 3.35 -11.22 5.53
CA SER A 173 4.07 -12.48 5.83
C SER A 173 3.13 -13.65 6.12
N ASP A 174 1.90 -13.35 6.54
CA ASP A 174 0.94 -14.33 7.01
C ASP A 174 -0.09 -14.68 5.91
N MET A 175 0.02 -14.06 4.72
CA MET A 175 -0.97 -14.21 3.65
C MET A 175 -0.76 -15.43 2.76
N LEU A 176 0.48 -15.89 2.61
CA LEU A 176 0.86 -16.88 1.61
C LEU A 176 1.21 -18.22 2.25
N ASP A 177 0.78 -19.31 1.62
CA ASP A 177 1.21 -20.67 1.93
C ASP A 177 2.67 -20.92 1.46
N PRO A 178 3.29 -22.06 1.81
CA PRO A 178 4.64 -22.40 1.34
C PRO A 178 4.79 -22.51 -0.19
N GLN A 179 3.68 -22.61 -0.92
CA GLN A 179 3.63 -22.62 -2.39
C GLN A 179 3.44 -21.20 -2.97
N GLY A 180 3.37 -20.17 -2.12
CA GLY A 180 3.19 -18.78 -2.51
C GLY A 180 1.75 -18.41 -2.91
N ARG A 181 0.76 -19.23 -2.54
CA ARG A 181 -0.67 -18.97 -2.81
C ARG A 181 -1.33 -18.34 -1.60
N LEU A 182 -2.38 -17.55 -1.82
CA LEU A 182 -3.23 -17.08 -0.73
C LEU A 182 -3.81 -18.26 0.06
N THR A 183 -3.74 -18.19 1.39
CA THR A 183 -4.36 -19.21 2.25
C THR A 183 -5.89 -19.12 2.22
N ASP A 184 -6.57 -20.24 2.48
CA ASP A 184 -8.04 -20.30 2.48
C ASP A 184 -8.67 -19.30 3.47
N THR A 185 -8.07 -19.19 4.65
CA THR A 185 -8.47 -18.21 5.68
C THR A 185 -8.41 -16.77 5.17
N ILE A 186 -7.41 -16.44 4.35
CA ILE A 186 -7.27 -15.10 3.76
C ILE A 186 -8.32 -14.88 2.67
N CYS A 187 -8.52 -15.87 1.80
CA CYS A 187 -9.56 -15.82 0.78
C CYS A 187 -10.96 -15.64 1.37
N GLU A 188 -11.32 -16.40 2.40
CA GLU A 188 -12.62 -16.31 3.08
C GLU A 188 -12.83 -14.92 3.70
N LYS A 189 -11.83 -14.40 4.41
CA LYS A 189 -11.88 -13.06 5.00
C LYS A 189 -12.04 -11.98 3.94
N LEU A 190 -11.28 -12.06 2.85
CA LEU A 190 -11.38 -11.12 1.73
C LEU A 190 -12.77 -11.16 1.10
N SER A 191 -13.27 -12.35 0.76
CA SER A 191 -14.58 -12.52 0.14
C SER A 191 -15.71 -12.02 1.04
N THR A 192 -15.65 -12.32 2.34
CA THR A 192 -16.62 -11.82 3.33
C THR A 192 -16.56 -10.30 3.47
N THR A 193 -15.37 -9.72 3.61
CA THR A 193 -15.23 -8.26 3.78
C THR A 193 -15.68 -7.51 2.53
N LEU A 194 -15.34 -8.01 1.33
CA LEU A 194 -15.71 -7.38 0.07
C LEU A 194 -17.16 -7.69 -0.37
N GLY A 195 -17.77 -8.76 0.13
CA GLY A 195 -19.10 -9.20 -0.30
C GLY A 195 -19.09 -9.84 -1.69
N ILE A 196 -18.05 -10.62 -1.99
CA ILE A 196 -17.84 -11.28 -3.29
C ILE A 196 -17.74 -12.80 -3.11
N GLU A 197 -17.74 -13.53 -4.21
CA GLU A 197 -17.48 -14.96 -4.23
C GLU A 197 -16.05 -15.30 -3.77
N SER A 198 -15.83 -16.57 -3.44
CA SER A 198 -14.49 -17.05 -3.06
C SER A 198 -13.51 -16.96 -4.22
N PHE A 199 -12.27 -16.60 -3.92
CA PHE A 199 -11.18 -16.61 -4.89
C PHE A 199 -10.89 -18.05 -5.37
N VAL A 200 -11.11 -18.28 -6.66
CA VAL A 200 -10.70 -19.53 -7.35
C VAL A 200 -9.19 -19.48 -7.64
N GLU A 201 -8.72 -18.36 -8.18
CA GLU A 201 -7.31 -18.11 -8.50
C GLU A 201 -6.60 -17.52 -7.28
N LYS A 202 -5.73 -18.32 -6.65
CA LYS A 202 -5.01 -17.95 -5.41
C LYS A 202 -3.56 -17.52 -5.63
N GLN A 203 -3.07 -17.63 -6.86
CA GLN A 203 -1.69 -17.25 -7.19
C GLN A 203 -1.59 -15.72 -7.34
N PRO A 204 -0.71 -15.04 -6.58
CA PRO A 204 -0.45 -13.62 -6.78
C PRO A 204 0.18 -13.36 -8.16
N SER A 205 -0.21 -12.27 -8.82
CA SER A 205 0.39 -11.86 -10.10
C SER A 205 1.81 -11.31 -9.97
N PHE A 206 2.22 -10.89 -8.77
CA PHE A 206 3.53 -10.30 -8.51
C PHE A 206 4.39 -11.21 -7.63
N VAL A 207 5.61 -11.50 -8.09
CA VAL A 207 6.62 -12.27 -7.35
C VAL A 207 7.71 -11.32 -6.84
N LYS A 208 8.17 -11.50 -5.60
CA LYS A 208 9.25 -10.69 -5.03
C LYS A 208 10.56 -10.84 -5.82
N GLN A 209 11.28 -9.73 -5.92
CA GLN A 209 12.64 -9.67 -6.49
C GLN A 209 13.73 -9.68 -5.43
N ALA A 210 13.46 -9.09 -4.26
CA ALA A 210 14.47 -8.96 -3.22
C ALA A 210 14.82 -10.34 -2.64
N PRO A 211 16.12 -10.62 -2.36
CA PRO A 211 16.53 -11.79 -1.61
C PRO A 211 15.77 -11.87 -0.28
N ASP A 212 15.39 -13.08 0.14
CA ASP A 212 14.68 -13.27 1.41
C ASP A 212 15.57 -12.92 2.62
N SER A 213 16.90 -12.94 2.42
CA SER A 213 17.91 -12.66 3.43
C SER A 213 18.38 -11.21 3.42
N LEU A 214 18.11 -10.49 4.52
CA LEU A 214 18.71 -9.17 4.76
C LEU A 214 20.23 -9.23 4.85
N LYS A 215 20.79 -10.34 5.34
CA LYS A 215 22.24 -10.54 5.44
C LYS A 215 22.92 -10.53 4.07
N GLU A 216 22.23 -11.02 3.04
CA GLU A 216 22.75 -11.00 1.66
C GLU A 216 22.55 -9.63 1.01
N SER A 217 21.53 -8.89 1.43
CA SER A 217 21.14 -7.61 0.82
C SER A 217 21.85 -6.39 1.41
N ILE A 218 22.52 -6.52 2.57
CA ILE A 218 23.18 -5.42 3.28
C ILE A 218 24.69 -5.69 3.34
N LYS A 219 25.49 -4.81 2.73
CA LYS A 219 26.96 -4.94 2.71
C LYS A 219 27.59 -4.82 4.09
N ASN A 220 27.11 -3.88 4.91
CA ASN A 220 27.55 -3.63 6.28
C ASN A 220 26.57 -4.23 7.31
N TYR A 221 26.15 -5.49 7.11
CA TYR A 221 25.13 -6.14 7.95
C TYR A 221 25.48 -6.15 9.44
N ASP A 222 26.74 -6.46 9.79
CA ASP A 222 27.16 -6.56 11.19
C ASP A 222 27.06 -5.21 11.91
N GLU A 223 27.44 -4.11 11.25
CA GLU A 223 27.27 -2.75 11.78
C GLU A 223 25.80 -2.41 12.03
N VAL A 224 24.91 -2.78 11.09
CA VAL A 224 23.46 -2.62 11.23
C VAL A 224 22.93 -3.48 12.37
N ALA A 225 23.42 -4.71 12.52
CA ALA A 225 23.02 -5.64 13.56
C ALA A 225 23.41 -5.13 14.95
N ASP A 226 24.64 -4.64 15.10
CA ASP A 226 25.13 -4.05 16.33
C ASP A 226 24.30 -2.81 16.70
N HIS A 227 24.02 -1.93 15.74
CA HIS A 227 23.21 -0.72 15.99
C HIS A 227 21.76 -1.02 16.41
N LEU A 228 21.19 -2.14 15.95
CA LEU A 228 19.83 -2.55 16.32
C LEU A 228 19.79 -3.47 17.54
N SER A 229 20.92 -4.00 18.01
CA SER A 229 21.02 -5.04 19.03
C SER A 229 20.38 -4.62 20.37
N ASP A 230 20.58 -3.38 20.78
CA ASP A 230 20.05 -2.78 22.01
C ASP A 230 18.66 -2.15 21.84
N THR A 231 18.02 -2.36 20.70
CA THR A 231 16.69 -1.82 20.41
C THR A 231 15.62 -2.92 20.44
N SER A 232 14.37 -2.53 20.67
CA SER A 232 13.20 -3.41 20.50
C SER A 232 13.00 -3.90 19.05
N PHE A 233 13.80 -3.43 18.09
CA PHE A 233 13.66 -3.73 16.68
C PHE A 233 14.67 -4.77 16.17
N ARG A 234 15.55 -5.31 17.03
CA ARG A 234 16.54 -6.34 16.67
C ARG A 234 15.97 -7.49 15.86
N TRP A 235 14.76 -7.95 16.22
CA TRP A 235 14.09 -9.07 15.56
C TRP A 235 13.80 -8.83 14.07
N MET A 236 13.76 -7.57 13.59
CA MET A 236 13.49 -7.23 12.19
C MET A 236 14.66 -7.59 11.25
N LEU A 237 15.82 -7.96 11.77
CA LEU A 237 16.95 -8.48 10.98
C LEU A 237 16.85 -9.97 10.66
N LYS A 238 15.82 -10.65 11.19
CA LYS A 238 15.47 -12.04 10.89
C LYS A 238 14.53 -12.12 9.68
#